data_AF-A0A849U5C2-F1
#
_entry.id   AF-A0A849U5C2-F1
#
_cell.length_a   1.000
_cell.length_b   1.000
_cell.length_c   1.000
_cell.angle_alpha   90.00
_cell.angle_beta   90.00
_cell.angle_gamma   90.00
#
_symmetry.space_group_name_H-M   'P 1'
#
loop_
_entity.id
_entity.type
_entity.pdbx_description
1 polymer ?
#
loop_
_entity_poly.entity_id
_entity_poly.type
_entity_poly.pdbx_seq_one_letter_code
_entity_poly.pdbx_strand_id
1 'polypeptide(L)'
;MTTTPILFHDIDGVLFGDYAGEFQLRPGVKSWLEWAHTNFEVIWLTSWESDKIKRLLNVLYCEKFRGHPDTPPFHHANWTNCENKVIWLHQAMQKLKDREWFWIDDEIDTFTPAIQQAGIPLDRCIQSNPLGQDELLVLQSTLTDRLDQLKSNTSERKNAA
;
A
#
# COMPACT_ATOMS: atom_id res chain seq x y z
N MET A 1 -7.40 -11.69 -18.39
CA MET A 1 -7.32 -11.91 -16.94
C MET A 1 -6.98 -10.58 -16.31
N THR A 2 -7.74 -10.12 -15.32
CA THR A 2 -7.39 -8.89 -14.59
C THR A 2 -6.20 -9.21 -13.70
N THR A 3 -5.07 -8.56 -13.94
CA THR A 3 -3.90 -8.65 -13.06
C THR A 3 -4.25 -8.06 -11.70
N THR A 4 -3.87 -8.74 -10.62
CA THR A 4 -4.06 -8.22 -9.26
C THR A 4 -3.39 -6.85 -9.14
N PRO A 5 -4.07 -5.81 -8.63
CA PRO A 5 -3.46 -4.49 -8.47
C PRO A 5 -2.29 -4.50 -7.48
N ILE A 6 -1.38 -3.53 -7.60
CA ILE A 6 -0.28 -3.31 -6.66
C ILE A 6 -0.72 -2.37 -5.55
N LEU A 7 -0.30 -2.65 -4.31
CA LEU A 7 -0.38 -1.69 -3.22
C LEU A 7 1.04 -1.37 -2.74
N PHE A 8 1.52 -0.16 -3.04
CA PHE A 8 2.73 0.38 -2.41
C PHE A 8 2.35 0.81 -0.99
N HIS A 9 2.94 0.14 -0.01
CA HIS A 9 2.51 0.18 1.39
C HIS A 9 3.66 0.66 2.26
N ASP A 10 3.52 1.82 2.90
CA ASP A 10 4.45 2.25 3.93
C ASP A 10 4.16 1.61 5.29
N ILE A 11 5.16 1.52 6.17
CA ILE A 11 5.01 0.91 7.50
C ILE A 11 4.73 1.96 8.55
N ASP A 12 5.59 2.96 8.64
CA ASP A 12 5.47 4.02 9.64
C ASP A 12 4.29 4.91 9.29
N GLY A 13 3.53 5.35 10.29
CA GLY A 13 2.32 6.12 10.07
C GLY A 13 1.17 5.37 9.41
N VAL A 14 1.35 4.15 8.89
CA VAL A 14 0.29 3.32 8.31
C VAL A 14 -0.03 2.09 9.17
N LEU A 15 0.91 1.17 9.38
CA LEU A 15 0.70 0.03 10.30
C LEU A 15 0.85 0.45 11.76
N PHE A 16 1.64 1.49 11.98
CA PHE A 16 1.82 2.14 13.26
C PHE A 16 1.16 3.51 13.22
N GLY A 17 0.70 3.98 14.38
CA GLY A 17 0.15 5.32 14.56
C GLY A 17 0.70 5.93 15.85
N ASP A 18 0.48 7.24 16.01
CA ASP A 18 0.77 7.94 17.25
C ASP A 18 -0.52 7.97 18.10
N TYR A 19 -0.44 7.29 19.25
CA TYR A 19 -1.53 7.21 20.21
C TYR A 19 -1.03 7.71 21.56
N ALA A 20 -1.54 8.88 21.97
CA ALA A 20 -1.16 9.53 23.22
C ALA A 20 0.36 9.80 23.34
N GLY A 21 1.03 10.15 22.23
CA GLY A 21 2.45 10.46 22.18
C GLY A 21 3.35 9.23 22.07
N GLU A 22 2.76 8.04 21.90
CA GLU A 22 3.47 6.78 21.77
C GLU A 22 3.25 6.21 20.37
N PHE A 23 4.33 5.79 19.73
CA PHE A 23 4.28 5.12 18.44
C PHE A 23 3.95 3.65 18.63
N GLN A 24 2.74 3.25 18.23
CA GLN A 24 2.20 1.93 18.53
C GLN A 24 1.54 1.31 17.30
N LEU A 25 1.47 -0.01 17.32
CA LEU A 25 0.81 -0.79 16.30
C LEU A 25 -0.69 -0.49 16.28
N ARG A 26 -1.25 -0.22 15.10
CA ARG A 26 -2.67 0.12 14.97
C ARG A 26 -3.58 -1.07 15.29
N PRO A 27 -4.75 -0.82 15.92
CA PRO A 27 -5.79 -1.83 16.07
C PRO A 27 -6.21 -2.42 14.71
N GLY A 28 -6.46 -3.73 14.66
CA GLY A 28 -6.94 -4.40 13.45
C GLY A 28 -5.88 -4.77 12.41
N VAL A 29 -4.59 -4.56 12.71
CA VAL A 29 -3.48 -4.82 11.76
C VAL A 29 -3.49 -6.23 11.15
N LYS A 30 -3.85 -7.28 11.91
CA LYS A 30 -3.91 -8.65 11.38
C LYS A 30 -4.97 -8.76 10.27
N SER A 31 -6.17 -8.24 10.52
CA SER A 31 -7.27 -8.23 9.55
C SER A 31 -6.94 -7.38 8.33
N TRP A 32 -6.29 -6.23 8.55
CA TRP A 32 -5.79 -5.38 7.48
C TRP A 32 -4.78 -6.10 6.58
N LEU A 33 -3.75 -6.73 7.15
CA LEU A 33 -2.74 -7.48 6.39
C LEU A 33 -3.40 -8.61 5.59
N GLU A 34 -4.37 -9.30 6.19
CA GLU A 34 -5.13 -10.32 5.48
C GLU A 34 -5.88 -9.79 4.28
N TRP A 35 -6.63 -8.72 4.49
CA TRP A 35 -7.40 -8.09 3.43
C TRP A 35 -6.49 -7.53 2.33
N ALA A 36 -5.41 -6.83 2.69
CA ALA A 36 -4.47 -6.24 1.75
C ALA A 36 -3.82 -7.32 0.87
N HIS A 37 -3.28 -8.40 1.45
CA HIS A 37 -2.65 -9.48 0.69
C HIS A 37 -3.64 -10.34 -0.11
N THR A 38 -4.94 -10.29 0.22
CA THR A 38 -5.99 -10.97 -0.57
C THR A 38 -6.36 -10.18 -1.83
N ASN A 39 -6.31 -8.86 -1.77
CA ASN A 39 -6.79 -7.98 -2.83
C ASN A 39 -5.66 -7.37 -3.67
N PHE A 40 -4.42 -7.35 -3.16
CA PHE A 40 -3.29 -6.69 -3.77
C PHE A 40 -2.02 -7.55 -3.79
N GLU A 41 -1.15 -7.28 -4.76
CA GLU A 41 0.28 -7.54 -4.59
C GLU A 41 0.87 -6.39 -3.78
N VAL A 42 1.18 -6.67 -2.51
CA VAL A 42 1.72 -5.67 -1.59
C VAL A 42 3.22 -5.53 -1.82
N ILE A 43 3.66 -4.30 -2.10
CA ILE A 43 5.07 -3.91 -2.16
C ILE A 43 5.33 -2.96 -0.99
N TRP A 44 6.15 -3.38 -0.04
CA TRP A 44 6.54 -2.54 1.09
C TRP A 44 7.46 -1.42 0.59
N LEU A 45 6.98 -0.17 0.58
CA LEU A 45 7.72 1.00 0.12
C LEU A 45 8.15 1.82 1.33
N THR A 46 9.28 1.43 1.92
CA THR A 46 9.72 1.93 3.22
C THR A 46 11.24 2.00 3.28
N SER A 47 11.77 2.71 4.26
CA SER A 47 13.21 2.74 4.57
C SER A 47 13.63 1.56 5.46
N TRP A 48 12.68 0.76 5.95
CA TRP A 48 12.97 -0.41 6.78
C TRP A 48 13.77 -1.47 6.01
N GLU A 49 14.69 -2.14 6.71
CA GLU A 49 15.42 -3.28 6.15
C GLU A 49 14.48 -4.48 5.94
N SER A 50 14.66 -5.20 4.83
CA SER A 50 13.85 -6.39 4.47
C SER A 50 13.65 -7.38 5.63
N ASP A 51 14.70 -7.64 6.40
CA ASP A 51 14.65 -8.62 7.49
C ASP A 51 13.82 -8.13 8.68
N LYS A 52 13.77 -6.82 8.93
CA LYS A 52 12.90 -6.23 9.96
C LYS A 52 11.44 -6.35 9.55
N ILE A 53 11.13 -6.09 8.28
CA ILE A 53 9.77 -6.25 7.74
C ILE A 53 9.33 -7.71 7.83
N LYS A 54 10.16 -8.65 7.39
CA LYS A 54 9.86 -10.09 7.48
C LYS A 54 9.63 -10.54 8.93
N ARG A 55 10.44 -10.07 9.88
CA ARG A 55 10.24 -10.36 11.31
C ARG A 55 8.92 -9.80 11.80
N LEU A 56 8.59 -8.55 11.45
CA LEU A 56 7.30 -7.93 11.79
C LEU A 56 6.14 -8.75 11.23
N LEU A 57 6.13 -9.07 9.93
CA LEU A 57 5.08 -9.87 9.30
C LEU A 57 4.98 -11.27 9.90
N ASN A 58 6.10 -11.89 10.26
CA ASN A 58 6.09 -13.16 10.97
C ASN A 58 5.42 -13.05 12.33
N VAL A 59 5.59 -11.94 13.07
CA VAL A 59 4.92 -11.75 14.37
C VAL A 59 3.42 -11.46 14.17
N LEU A 60 3.08 -10.54 13.28
CA LEU A 60 1.71 -10.04 13.10
C LEU A 60 0.81 -10.97 12.30
N TYR A 61 1.40 -11.77 11.41
CA TYR A 61 0.68 -12.56 10.41
C TYR A 61 1.29 -13.96 10.25
N CYS A 62 1.68 -14.53 11.41
CA CYS A 62 2.29 -15.86 11.60
C CYS A 62 1.64 -16.98 10.77
N GLU A 63 0.31 -17.00 10.66
CA GLU A 63 -0.47 -18.08 10.03
C GLU A 63 -0.26 -18.15 8.51
N LYS A 64 0.02 -17.03 7.82
CA LYS A 64 0.27 -17.02 6.37
C LYS A 64 1.74 -16.92 5.97
N PHE A 65 2.66 -16.52 6.87
CA PHE A 65 4.09 -16.38 6.52
C PHE A 65 5.02 -17.48 7.04
N ARG A 66 4.52 -18.45 7.82
CA ARG A 66 5.30 -19.64 8.23
C ARG A 66 5.27 -20.74 7.16
N GLY A 67 5.95 -20.49 6.02
CA GLY A 67 6.34 -21.55 5.09
C GLY A 67 5.20 -22.39 4.49
N HIS A 68 3.97 -21.88 4.50
CA HIS A 68 2.85 -22.52 3.81
C HIS A 68 3.00 -22.30 2.30
N PRO A 69 2.64 -23.26 1.44
CA PRO A 69 2.65 -23.05 -0.02
C PRO A 69 1.81 -21.84 -0.48
N ASP A 70 0.87 -21.37 0.35
CA ASP A 70 0.01 -20.20 0.08
C ASP A 70 0.54 -18.89 0.71
N THR A 71 1.82 -18.87 1.09
CA THR A 71 2.45 -17.66 1.64
C THR A 71 2.46 -16.55 0.58
N PRO A 72 1.89 -15.35 0.86
CA PRO A 72 1.94 -14.25 -0.08
C PRO A 72 3.39 -13.93 -0.46
N PRO A 73 3.68 -13.63 -1.74
CA PRO A 73 5.04 -13.28 -2.12
C PRO A 73 5.47 -12.00 -1.40
N PHE A 74 6.71 -12.00 -0.90
CA PHE A 74 7.29 -10.85 -0.20
C PHE A 74 8.00 -9.94 -1.19
N HIS A 75 7.48 -8.72 -1.36
CA HIS A 75 8.07 -7.68 -2.20
C HIS A 75 8.45 -6.46 -1.36
N HIS A 76 9.70 -6.02 -1.46
CA HIS A 76 10.21 -4.85 -0.74
C HIS A 76 10.88 -3.90 -1.72
N ALA A 77 10.53 -2.63 -1.62
CA ALA A 77 11.06 -1.51 -2.36
C ALA A 77 11.77 -0.55 -1.39
N ASN A 78 13.09 -0.68 -1.31
CA ASN A 78 13.89 0.31 -0.59
C ASN A 78 14.08 1.56 -1.47
N TRP A 79 13.46 2.66 -1.07
CA TRP A 79 13.53 3.93 -1.78
C TRP A 79 14.77 4.76 -1.44
N THR A 80 15.57 4.40 -0.44
CA THR A 80 16.66 5.24 0.10
C THR A 80 17.81 5.52 -0.87
N ASN A 81 17.84 4.86 -2.04
CA ASN A 81 18.76 5.20 -3.13
C ASN A 81 18.23 6.32 -4.04
N CYS A 82 17.01 6.79 -3.79
CA CYS A 82 16.39 7.94 -4.42
C CYS A 82 16.27 9.06 -3.37
N GLU A 83 16.08 10.30 -3.84
CA GLU A 83 15.91 11.46 -2.95
C GLU A 83 14.67 11.34 -2.05
N ASN A 84 13.59 10.78 -2.57
CA ASN A 84 12.35 10.54 -1.85
C ASN A 84 11.52 9.41 -2.51
N LYS A 85 10.44 8.99 -1.83
CA LYS A 85 9.50 7.97 -2.31
C LYS A 85 8.86 8.34 -3.65
N VAL A 86 8.56 9.62 -3.91
CA VAL A 86 7.92 10.07 -5.15
C VAL A 86 8.78 9.78 -6.38
N ILE A 87 10.08 10.09 -6.32
CA ILE A 87 11.02 9.81 -7.43
C ILE A 87 11.11 8.31 -7.68
N TRP A 88 11.21 7.51 -6.60
CA TRP A 88 11.24 6.06 -6.71
C TRP A 88 9.96 5.54 -7.37
N LEU A 89 8.79 6.01 -6.91
CA LEU A 89 7.49 5.60 -7.43
C LEU A 89 7.32 5.97 -8.91
N HIS A 90 7.73 7.18 -9.31
CA HIS A 90 7.72 7.61 -10.70
C HIS A 90 8.53 6.66 -11.60
N GLN A 91 9.74 6.26 -11.17
CA GLN A 91 10.56 5.29 -11.89
C GLN A 91 9.95 3.88 -11.94
N ALA A 92 9.28 3.47 -10.85
CA ALA A 92 8.59 2.19 -10.79
C ALA A 92 7.39 2.15 -11.75
N MET A 93 6.58 3.22 -11.80
CA MET A 93 5.40 3.34 -12.65
C MET A 93 5.70 3.13 -14.13
N GLN A 94 6.85 3.60 -14.60
CA GLN A 94 7.31 3.39 -15.99
C GLN A 94 7.44 1.91 -16.36
N LYS A 95 7.58 1.03 -15.37
CA LYS A 95 7.74 -0.43 -15.55
C LYS A 95 6.43 -1.21 -15.37
N LEU A 96 5.35 -0.56 -14.92
CA LEU A 96 4.12 -1.24 -14.53
C LEU A 96 3.25 -1.74 -15.69
N LYS A 97 3.55 -1.37 -16.95
CA LYS A 97 2.85 -1.87 -18.16
C LYS A 97 1.32 -1.90 -18.00
N ASP A 98 0.74 -0.76 -17.60
CA ASP A 98 -0.70 -0.57 -17.40
C ASP A 98 -1.33 -1.35 -16.22
N ARG A 99 -0.52 -1.93 -15.33
CA ARG A 99 -1.02 -2.58 -14.12
C ARG A 99 -1.60 -1.53 -13.15
N GLU A 100 -2.78 -1.83 -12.62
CA GLU A 100 -3.41 -1.00 -11.59
C GLU A 100 -2.57 -0.98 -10.31
N TRP A 101 -2.51 0.19 -9.67
CA TRP A 101 -1.73 0.41 -8.46
C TRP A 101 -2.30 1.53 -7.60
N PHE A 102 -2.02 1.46 -6.30
CA PHE A 102 -2.28 2.49 -5.28
C PHE A 102 -1.05 2.65 -4.39
N TRP A 103 -0.90 3.82 -3.78
CA TRP A 103 0.12 4.11 -2.77
C TRP A 103 -0.55 4.67 -1.52
N ILE A 104 -0.22 4.09 -0.36
CA ILE A 104 -0.63 4.60 0.95
C ILE A 104 0.61 5.05 1.74
N ASP A 105 0.50 6.21 2.37
CA ASP A 105 1.57 6.86 3.13
C ASP A 105 0.96 7.86 4.10
N ASP A 106 1.62 8.16 5.22
CA ASP A 106 1.25 9.28 6.10
C ASP A 106 1.88 10.61 5.65
N GLU A 107 2.69 10.62 4.59
CA GLU A 107 3.32 11.83 4.06
C GLU A 107 2.82 12.25 2.67
N ILE A 108 1.72 11.68 2.16
CA ILE A 108 1.16 12.04 0.83
C ILE A 108 0.92 13.55 0.70
N ASP A 109 0.35 14.18 1.72
CA ASP A 109 0.07 15.62 1.73
C ASP A 109 1.37 16.43 1.63
N THR A 110 2.40 16.04 2.37
CA THR A 110 3.75 16.64 2.29
C THR A 110 4.34 16.49 0.89
N PHE A 111 4.13 15.33 0.25
CA PHE A 111 4.65 15.03 -1.08
C PHE A 111 3.79 15.57 -2.22
N THR A 112 2.61 16.13 -1.96
CA THR A 112 1.66 16.55 -3.00
C THR A 112 2.28 17.40 -4.12
N PRO A 113 3.09 18.44 -3.85
CA PRO A 113 3.74 19.21 -4.91
C PRO A 113 4.65 18.35 -5.81
N ALA A 114 5.44 17.45 -5.22
CA ALA A 114 6.34 16.56 -5.95
C ALA A 114 5.56 15.49 -6.74
N ILE A 115 4.47 14.95 -6.17
CA ILE A 115 3.57 13.99 -6.82
C ILE A 115 2.99 14.61 -8.10
N GLN A 116 2.45 15.83 -8.00
CA GLN A 116 1.90 16.57 -9.13
C GLN A 116 2.96 16.87 -10.19
N GLN A 117 4.15 17.34 -9.77
CA GLN A 117 5.26 17.61 -10.68
C GLN A 117 5.72 16.36 -11.43
N ALA A 118 5.70 15.20 -10.78
CA ALA A 118 6.06 13.91 -11.38
C ALA A 118 4.93 13.32 -12.26
N GLY A 119 3.79 14.00 -12.39
CA GLY A 119 2.64 13.53 -13.16
C GLY A 119 1.98 12.28 -12.56
N ILE A 120 2.17 12.04 -11.26
CA ILE A 120 1.57 10.91 -10.57
C ILE A 120 0.11 11.26 -10.22
N PRO A 121 -0.88 10.43 -10.58
CA PRO A 121 -2.28 10.69 -10.27
C PRO A 121 -2.55 10.70 -8.77
N LEU A 122 -2.97 11.84 -8.22
CA LEU A 122 -3.26 12.00 -6.79
C LEU A 122 -4.39 11.11 -6.28
N ASP A 123 -5.34 10.73 -7.15
CA ASP A 123 -6.44 9.84 -6.80
C ASP A 123 -5.98 8.40 -6.47
N ARG A 124 -4.74 8.05 -6.82
CA ARG A 124 -4.08 6.79 -6.47
C ARG A 124 -3.21 6.87 -5.22
N CYS A 125 -2.97 8.08 -4.70
CA CYS A 125 -2.19 8.35 -3.51
C CYS A 125 -3.16 8.58 -2.34
N ILE A 126 -3.02 7.79 -1.27
CA ILE A 126 -3.97 7.77 -0.16
C ILE A 126 -3.23 8.14 1.11
N GLN A 127 -3.54 9.33 1.61
CA GLN A 127 -3.05 9.83 2.88
C GLN A 127 -3.63 8.99 4.03
N SER A 128 -2.76 8.46 4.88
CA SER A 128 -3.18 7.89 6.16
C SER A 128 -3.09 8.93 7.28
N ASN A 129 -4.03 8.90 8.23
CA ASN A 129 -3.98 9.77 9.40
C ASN A 129 -3.20 9.11 10.55
N PRO A 130 -1.99 9.59 10.92
CA PRO A 130 -1.17 8.99 11.98
C PRO A 130 -1.88 8.91 13.34
N LEU A 131 -2.87 9.77 13.58
CA LEU A 131 -3.64 9.85 14.83
C LEU A 131 -4.99 9.11 14.77
N GLY A 132 -5.35 8.53 13.62
CA GLY A 132 -6.64 7.85 13.42
C GLY A 132 -6.76 6.56 14.23
N GLN A 133 -7.79 6.43 15.07
CA GLN A 133 -8.03 5.23 15.87
C GLN A 133 -8.46 4.02 15.02
N ASP A 134 -9.30 4.27 14.00
CA ASP A 134 -9.84 3.25 13.08
C ASP A 134 -9.25 3.37 11.67
N GLU A 135 -8.04 3.92 11.56
CA GLU A 135 -7.46 4.32 10.26
C GLU A 135 -7.35 3.17 9.27
N LEU A 136 -7.01 1.96 9.73
CA LEU A 136 -6.93 0.79 8.84
C LEU A 136 -8.29 0.41 8.24
N LEU A 137 -9.39 0.65 8.96
CA LEU A 137 -10.75 0.45 8.44
C LEU A 137 -11.10 1.53 7.40
N VAL A 138 -10.68 2.77 7.63
CA VAL A 138 -10.86 3.89 6.69
C VAL A 138 -10.09 3.63 5.39
N LEU A 139 -8.82 3.22 5.50
CA LEU A 139 -8.00 2.84 4.35
C LEU A 139 -8.61 1.66 3.59
N GLN A 140 -9.11 0.65 4.30
CA GLN A 140 -9.74 -0.53 3.70
C GLN A 140 -11.00 -0.14 2.93
N SER A 141 -11.87 0.67 3.53
CA SER A 141 -13.08 1.18 2.85
C SER A 141 -12.72 1.97 1.60
N THR A 142 -11.78 2.90 1.73
CA THR A 142 -11.32 3.75 0.62
C THR A 142 -10.81 2.91 -0.54
N LEU A 143 -9.91 1.96 -0.28
CA LEU A 143 -9.36 1.09 -1.32
C LEU A 143 -10.42 0.13 -1.90
N THR A 144 -11.38 -0.33 -1.10
CA THR A 144 -12.51 -1.15 -1.60
C THR A 144 -13.33 -0.38 -2.62
N ASP A 145 -13.69 0.87 -2.32
CA ASP A 145 -14.43 1.73 -3.25
C ASP A 145 -13.65 1.96 -4.56
N ARG A 146 -12.33 2.16 -4.46
CA ARG A 146 -11.45 2.31 -5.64
C ARG A 146 -11.40 1.02 -6.47
N LEU A 147 -11.27 -0.14 -5.83
CA LEU A 147 -11.29 -1.43 -6.52
C LEU A 147 -12.61 -1.67 -7.26
N ASP A 148 -13.73 -1.29 -6.66
CA ASP A 148 -15.04 -1.48 -7.28
C ASP A 148 -15.26 -0.52 -8.45
N GLN A 149 -14.80 0.73 -8.37
CA GLN A 149 -14.76 1.65 -9.50
C GLN A 149 -13.96 1.10 -10.68
N LEU A 150 -12.81 0.46 -10.43
CA LEU A 150 -12.00 -0.18 -11.47
C LEU A 150 -12.74 -1.34 -12.15
N LYS A 151 -13.47 -2.16 -11.40
CA LYS A 151 -14.27 -3.28 -11.94
C LYS A 151 -15.42 -2.78 -12.82
N SER A 152 -16.10 -1.72 -12.39
CA SER A 152 -17.20 -1.10 -13.15
C SER A 152 -16.72 -0.52 -14.49
N ASN A 153 -15.63 0.27 -14.46
CA ASN A 153 -15.04 0.86 -15.66
C ASN A 153 -14.53 -0.19 -16.68
N THR A 154 -14.03 -1.33 -16.18
CA THR A 154 -13.59 -2.45 -17.03
C THR A 154 -14.77 -3.14 -17.70
N SER A 155 -15.91 -3.22 -17.03
CA SER A 155 -17.13 -3.86 -17.54
C SER A 155 -17.80 -3.02 -18.63
N GLU A 156 -17.82 -1.68 -18.47
CA GLU A 156 -18.35 -0.76 -19.48
C GLU A 156 -17.52 -0.77 -20.77
N ARG A 157 -16.18 -0.78 -20.67
CA ARG A 157 -15.30 -0.85 -21.85
C ARG A 157 -15.46 -2.14 -22.66
N LYS A 158 -15.82 -3.26 -22.01
CA LYS A 158 -16.09 -4.53 -22.69
C LYS A 158 -17.45 -4.58 -23.40
N ASN A 159 -18.41 -3.78 -22.95
CA ASN A 159 -19.75 -3.73 -23.56
C ASN A 159 -19.83 -2.70 -24.70
N ALA A 160 -18.85 -1.79 -24.80
CA ALA A 160 -18.78 -0.75 -25.84
C ALA A 160 -17.86 -1.12 -27.03
N ALA A 161 -17.21 -2.28 -27.00
CA ALA A 161 -16.32 -2.82 -28.04
C ALA A 161 -16.93 -4.05 -28.69
#